data_AF-A0A9D5IE21-F1
#
_entry.id   AF-A0A9D5IE21-F1
#
_cell.length_a   1.000
_cell.length_b   1.000
_cell.length_c   1.000
_cell.angle_alpha   90.00
_cell.angle_beta   90.00
_cell.angle_gamma   90.00
#
_symmetry.space_group_name_H-M   'P 1'
#
loop_
_entity.id
_entity.type
_entity.pdbx_description
1 polymer ?
#
loop_
_entity_poly.entity_id
_entity_poly.type
_entity_poly.pdbx_seq_one_letter_code
_entity_poly.pdbx_strand_id
1 'polypeptide(L)'
;MVRPMLLAWLVVASITQLGCAGTWDTVTSRRFRQHPGPTMKRMIVPEDPVAVLLADPPRDGDERAAAIRRLKEPIRNGGTQEDQEAIIALLEKAAVSAPSPVMRMEAIGALSRFDDLRSTKILMAAYQSAHGRKSTDAAPPKPDLGVVPAGAGAPPSRKGAFEQFDMKSGPTGYPPEWVSAIRCRAAEALGKTNRPEAAKFLATIAGGAGADVAMDGSDDRDVRLAAVRGLGKCRQPEAVAALTEVLQAEADKKDTAMIGRTHQGLVHLTGKKLPADPATWKEVVQAGVVIAPEPTWFDMAIESAMFWEK
;
A
#
# COMPACT_ATOMS: atom_id res chain seq x y z
N MET A 1 13.16 -33.11 39.08
CA MET A 1 12.35 -31.86 39.16
C MET A 1 12.83 -30.75 38.21
N VAL A 2 13.27 -31.06 36.97
CA VAL A 2 13.83 -30.03 36.04
C VAL A 2 12.94 -29.78 34.81
N ARG A 3 11.81 -30.50 34.67
CA ARG A 3 10.93 -30.44 33.49
C ARG A 3 10.00 -29.22 33.36
N PRO A 4 9.50 -28.55 34.43
CA PRO A 4 8.57 -27.42 34.22
C PRO A 4 9.29 -26.15 33.74
N MET A 5 10.58 -25.98 34.05
CA MET A 5 11.33 -24.76 33.71
C MET A 5 11.71 -24.69 32.22
N LEU A 6 11.98 -25.83 31.57
CA LEU A 6 12.24 -25.91 30.13
C LEU A 6 10.97 -25.66 29.28
N LEU A 7 9.80 -26.10 29.75
CA LEU A 7 8.53 -25.82 29.08
C LEU A 7 8.14 -24.33 29.14
N ALA A 8 8.41 -23.66 30.27
CA ALA A 8 8.16 -22.22 30.39
C ALA A 8 9.01 -21.39 29.41
N TRP A 9 10.29 -21.75 29.22
CA TRP A 9 11.17 -21.07 28.27
C TRP A 9 10.79 -21.27 26.80
N LEU A 10 10.32 -22.47 26.43
CA LEU A 10 9.83 -22.74 25.07
C LEU A 10 8.54 -21.96 24.73
N VAL A 11 7.66 -21.75 25.70
CA VAL A 11 6.44 -20.93 25.52
C VAL A 11 6.80 -19.44 25.36
N VAL A 12 7.76 -18.92 26.13
CA VAL A 12 8.22 -17.53 25.98
C VAL A 12 8.93 -17.31 24.64
N ALA A 13 9.76 -18.26 24.19
CA ALA A 13 10.48 -18.15 22.91
C ALA A 13 9.54 -18.18 21.69
N SER A 14 8.49 -19.01 21.72
CA SER A 14 7.52 -19.10 20.61
C SER A 14 6.63 -17.85 20.47
N ILE A 15 6.35 -17.13 21.56
CA ILE A 15 5.63 -15.85 21.52
C ILE A 15 6.48 -14.76 20.83
N THR A 16 7.81 -14.83 20.91
CA THR A 16 8.69 -13.82 20.28
C THR A 16 8.77 -13.93 18.75
N GLN A 17 8.41 -15.08 18.16
CA GLN A 17 8.49 -15.29 16.71
C GLN A 17 7.21 -14.90 15.95
N LEU A 18 6.09 -14.68 16.66
CA LEU A 18 4.87 -14.16 16.06
C LEU A 18 4.92 -12.63 16.00
N GLY A 19 5.59 -12.08 14.98
CA GLY A 19 5.47 -10.69 14.51
C GLY A 19 5.25 -9.61 15.58
N CYS A 20 6.25 -9.39 16.45
CA CYS A 20 6.16 -8.52 17.63
C CYS A 20 5.76 -7.05 17.40
N ALA A 21 5.83 -6.54 16.16
CA ALA A 21 5.59 -5.13 15.88
C ALA A 21 4.16 -4.67 16.19
N GLY A 22 3.14 -5.47 15.84
CA GLY A 22 1.73 -5.08 16.06
C GLY A 22 1.29 -5.20 17.52
N THR A 23 1.81 -6.20 18.23
CA THR A 23 1.45 -6.45 19.64
C THR A 23 2.01 -5.34 20.54
N TRP A 24 3.26 -4.93 20.34
CA TRP A 24 3.87 -3.87 21.16
C TRP A 24 3.23 -2.51 20.96
N ASP A 25 2.85 -2.15 19.73
CA ASP A 25 2.14 -0.90 19.46
C ASP A 25 0.78 -0.89 20.18
N THR A 26 0.06 -2.03 20.13
CA THR A 26 -1.21 -2.16 20.85
C THR A 26 -1.03 -2.07 22.37
N VAL A 27 -0.02 -2.73 22.93
CA VAL A 27 0.27 -2.72 24.39
C VAL A 27 0.72 -1.33 24.87
N THR A 28 1.46 -0.57 24.06
CA THR A 28 1.91 0.78 24.43
C THR A 28 0.88 1.86 24.13
N SER A 29 -0.14 1.56 23.33
CA SER A 29 -1.19 2.49 22.92
C SER A 29 -1.91 3.15 24.10
N ARG A 30 -2.35 4.40 23.89
CA ARG A 30 -3.20 5.12 24.85
C ARG A 30 -4.45 4.33 25.21
N ARG A 31 -4.98 3.58 24.23
CA ARG A 31 -6.15 2.73 24.40
C ARG A 31 -5.91 1.60 25.38
N PHE A 32 -4.77 0.90 25.29
CA PHE A 32 -4.43 -0.14 26.26
C PHE A 32 -4.28 0.43 27.67
N ARG A 33 -3.72 1.64 27.81
CA ARG A 33 -3.64 2.33 29.11
C ARG A 33 -5.02 2.66 29.69
N GLN A 34 -5.98 3.01 28.84
CA GLN A 34 -7.35 3.35 29.26
C GLN A 34 -8.25 2.12 29.47
N HIS A 35 -8.08 1.09 28.64
CA HIS A 35 -8.96 -0.09 28.56
C HIS A 35 -8.17 -1.39 28.29
N PRO A 36 -7.27 -1.81 29.21
CA PRO A 36 -6.34 -2.92 28.95
C PRO A 36 -7.07 -4.25 28.69
N GLY A 37 -8.11 -4.54 29.47
CA GLY A 37 -8.91 -5.77 29.34
C GLY A 37 -9.60 -5.89 27.97
N PRO A 38 -10.47 -4.94 27.58
CA PRO A 38 -11.11 -4.95 26.27
C PRO A 38 -10.11 -4.95 25.10
N THR A 39 -9.02 -4.18 25.20
CA THR A 39 -7.98 -4.15 24.17
C THR A 39 -7.30 -5.51 24.05
N MET A 40 -6.95 -6.17 25.15
CA MET A 40 -6.34 -7.49 25.14
C MET A 40 -7.28 -8.55 24.57
N LYS A 41 -8.58 -8.51 24.91
CA LYS A 41 -9.58 -9.39 24.30
C LYS A 41 -9.64 -9.24 22.79
N ARG A 42 -9.62 -7.99 22.29
CA ARG A 42 -9.63 -7.69 20.83
C ARG A 42 -8.34 -8.07 20.12
N MET A 43 -7.20 -8.09 20.82
CA MET A 43 -5.95 -8.62 20.25
C MET A 43 -6.03 -10.12 20.00
N ILE A 44 -6.62 -10.87 20.95
CA ILE A 44 -6.71 -12.33 20.87
C ILE A 44 -7.80 -12.76 19.88
N VAL A 45 -8.97 -12.11 19.94
CA VAL A 45 -10.09 -12.36 19.04
C VAL A 45 -10.47 -11.05 18.38
N PRO A 46 -9.88 -10.76 17.21
CA PRO A 46 -10.17 -9.55 16.48
C PRO A 46 -11.65 -9.51 16.06
N GLU A 47 -12.30 -8.36 16.26
CA GLU A 47 -13.67 -8.12 15.80
C GLU A 47 -13.74 -8.25 14.27
N ASP A 48 -14.89 -8.70 13.76
CA ASP A 48 -15.14 -8.83 12.33
C ASP A 48 -14.83 -7.49 11.62
N PRO A 49 -13.95 -7.48 10.60
CA PRO A 49 -13.56 -6.25 9.93
C PRO A 49 -14.76 -5.51 9.31
N VAL A 50 -15.78 -6.22 8.82
CA VAL A 50 -16.95 -5.57 8.21
C VAL A 50 -17.76 -4.84 9.27
N ALA A 51 -18.03 -5.47 10.42
CA ALA A 51 -18.69 -4.84 11.55
C ALA A 51 -17.97 -3.56 12.04
N VAL A 52 -16.64 -3.57 12.11
CA VAL A 52 -15.85 -2.38 12.50
C VAL A 52 -15.98 -1.24 11.48
N LEU A 53 -16.05 -1.57 10.20
CA LEU A 53 -16.11 -0.58 9.11
C LEU A 53 -17.50 0.03 8.92
N LEU A 54 -18.55 -0.71 9.24
CA LEU A 54 -19.95 -0.29 9.14
C LEU A 54 -20.55 0.24 10.45
N ALA A 55 -19.76 0.29 11.53
CA ALA A 55 -20.23 0.77 12.83
C ALA A 55 -20.71 2.23 12.79
N ASP A 56 -21.85 2.48 13.45
CA ASP A 56 -22.43 3.81 13.69
C ASP A 56 -22.56 4.05 15.21
N PRO A 57 -21.89 5.07 15.79
CA PRO A 57 -21.03 6.06 15.14
C PRO A 57 -19.72 5.46 14.59
N PRO A 58 -19.08 6.12 13.60
CA PRO A 58 -17.82 5.66 13.02
C PRO A 58 -16.75 5.41 14.09
N ARG A 59 -16.08 4.25 14.00
CA ARG A 59 -14.94 3.92 14.86
C ARG A 59 -13.73 4.81 14.56
N ASP A 60 -12.77 4.76 15.48
CA ASP A 60 -11.48 5.42 15.36
C ASP A 60 -10.75 5.02 14.06
N GLY A 61 -9.98 5.96 13.50
CA GLY A 61 -9.28 5.77 12.23
C GLY A 61 -8.31 4.59 12.23
N ASP A 62 -7.64 4.33 13.36
CA ASP A 62 -6.67 3.25 13.50
C ASP A 62 -7.38 1.89 13.57
N GLU A 63 -8.54 1.81 14.24
CA GLU A 63 -9.36 0.60 14.26
C GLU A 63 -9.85 0.24 12.86
N ARG A 64 -10.29 1.25 12.10
CA ARG A 64 -10.77 1.07 10.73
C ARG A 64 -9.63 0.68 9.80
N ALA A 65 -8.45 1.30 9.92
CA ALA A 65 -7.26 0.89 9.17
C ALA A 65 -6.87 -0.56 9.48
N ALA A 66 -6.87 -0.96 10.75
CA ALA A 66 -6.60 -2.34 11.16
C ALA A 66 -7.67 -3.32 10.67
N ALA A 67 -8.94 -2.91 10.58
CA ALA A 67 -10.01 -3.70 9.99
C ALA A 67 -9.84 -3.87 8.48
N ILE A 68 -9.54 -2.80 7.73
CA ILE A 68 -9.23 -2.85 6.29
C ILE A 68 -8.06 -3.81 6.01
N ARG A 69 -7.00 -3.74 6.83
CA ARG A 69 -5.85 -4.65 6.71
C ARG A 69 -6.25 -6.12 6.79
N ARG A 70 -7.21 -6.45 7.66
CA ARG A 70 -7.71 -7.82 7.90
C ARG A 70 -8.80 -8.25 6.92
N LEU A 71 -9.32 -7.31 6.12
CA LEU A 71 -10.39 -7.58 5.17
C LEU A 71 -9.93 -8.59 4.11
N LYS A 72 -10.81 -9.56 3.86
CA LYS A 72 -10.67 -10.58 2.82
C LYS A 72 -11.75 -10.38 1.76
N GLU A 73 -11.48 -10.84 0.55
CA GLU A 73 -12.41 -10.74 -0.57
C GLU A 73 -13.66 -11.62 -0.34
N PRO A 74 -14.88 -11.05 -0.27
CA PRO A 74 -16.10 -11.80 0.04
C PRO A 74 -16.34 -13.02 -0.83
N ILE A 75 -16.31 -12.88 -2.17
CA ILE A 75 -16.62 -13.98 -3.10
C ILE A 75 -15.69 -15.18 -2.88
N ARG A 76 -14.41 -14.92 -2.61
CA ARG A 76 -13.42 -15.97 -2.33
C ARG A 76 -13.59 -16.64 -0.97
N ASN A 77 -14.38 -16.06 -0.07
CA ASN A 77 -14.58 -16.53 1.30
C ASN A 77 -16.05 -16.86 1.59
N GLY A 78 -16.85 -17.17 0.55
CA GLY A 78 -18.25 -17.60 0.69
C GLY A 78 -19.26 -16.47 0.94
N GLY A 79 -18.87 -15.21 0.76
CA GLY A 79 -19.77 -14.07 0.77
C GLY A 79 -20.55 -13.89 -0.54
N THR A 80 -21.49 -12.96 -0.54
CA THR A 80 -22.35 -12.68 -1.69
C THR A 80 -21.73 -11.66 -2.66
N GLN A 81 -22.31 -11.53 -3.85
CA GLN A 81 -21.96 -10.47 -4.81
C GLN A 81 -22.25 -9.07 -4.24
N GLU A 82 -23.33 -8.92 -3.46
CA GLU A 82 -23.69 -7.67 -2.80
C GLU A 82 -22.61 -7.26 -1.78
N ASP A 83 -22.10 -8.22 -1.00
CA ASP A 83 -21.00 -7.99 -0.05
C ASP A 83 -19.72 -7.54 -0.76
N GLN A 84 -19.41 -8.15 -1.91
CA GLN A 84 -18.26 -7.76 -2.74
C GLN A 84 -18.40 -6.32 -3.20
N GLU A 85 -19.57 -5.93 -3.71
CA GLU A 85 -19.83 -4.58 -4.21
C GLU A 85 -19.76 -3.54 -3.09
N ALA A 86 -20.36 -3.84 -1.94
CA ALA A 86 -20.30 -2.98 -0.77
C ALA A 86 -18.86 -2.78 -0.28
N ILE A 87 -18.06 -3.86 -0.22
CA ILE A 87 -16.66 -3.78 0.20
C ILE A 87 -15.79 -3.05 -0.83
N ILE A 88 -15.96 -3.30 -2.13
CA ILE A 88 -15.21 -2.59 -3.18
C ILE A 88 -15.53 -1.09 -3.13
N ALA A 89 -16.80 -0.71 -2.99
CA ALA A 89 -17.20 0.70 -2.86
C ALA A 89 -16.61 1.35 -1.59
N LEU A 90 -16.57 0.61 -0.49
CA LEU A 90 -15.94 1.08 0.75
C LEU A 90 -14.43 1.29 0.58
N LEU A 91 -13.73 0.32 -0.04
CA LEU A 91 -12.29 0.39 -0.29
C LEU A 91 -11.94 1.49 -1.29
N GLU A 92 -12.75 1.71 -2.33
CA GLU A 92 -12.61 2.82 -3.27
C GLU A 92 -12.68 4.16 -2.54
N LYS A 93 -13.76 4.38 -1.77
CA LYS A 93 -13.92 5.59 -0.98
C LYS A 93 -12.74 5.79 -0.02
N ALA A 94 -12.30 4.72 0.64
CA ALA A 94 -11.19 4.76 1.58
C ALA A 94 -9.85 5.06 0.89
N ALA A 95 -9.57 4.48 -0.27
CA ALA A 95 -8.31 4.68 -1.00
C ALA A 95 -8.21 6.08 -1.63
N VAL A 96 -9.31 6.60 -2.16
CA VAL A 96 -9.35 7.87 -2.93
C VAL A 96 -9.61 9.09 -2.05
N SER A 97 -10.42 8.95 -1.00
CA SER A 97 -10.99 10.11 -0.29
C SER A 97 -10.89 10.06 1.23
N ALA A 98 -10.35 9.00 1.84
CA ALA A 98 -10.23 8.96 3.29
C ALA A 98 -9.40 10.16 3.79
N PRO A 99 -9.72 10.70 4.97
CA PRO A 99 -8.93 11.77 5.59
C PRO A 99 -7.63 11.24 6.18
N SER A 100 -7.60 9.99 6.68
CA SER A 100 -6.38 9.39 7.26
C SER A 100 -5.49 8.78 6.15
N PRO A 101 -4.19 9.15 6.08
CA PRO A 101 -3.27 8.56 5.11
C PRO A 101 -3.02 7.07 5.40
N VAL A 102 -3.06 6.67 6.68
CA VAL A 102 -2.93 5.25 7.09
C VAL A 102 -4.07 4.42 6.52
N MET A 103 -5.31 4.92 6.63
CA MET A 103 -6.47 4.24 6.04
C MET A 103 -6.33 4.08 4.51
N ARG A 104 -5.83 5.10 3.81
CA ARG A 104 -5.60 5.02 2.35
C ARG A 104 -4.60 3.93 1.99
N MET A 105 -3.46 3.89 2.67
CA MET A 105 -2.43 2.88 2.42
C MET A 105 -2.93 1.45 2.69
N GLU A 106 -3.72 1.26 3.75
CA GLU A 106 -4.32 -0.03 4.05
C GLU A 106 -5.39 -0.41 3.01
N ALA A 107 -6.19 0.54 2.54
CA ALA A 107 -7.19 0.31 1.50
C ALA A 107 -6.52 -0.08 0.17
N ILE A 108 -5.48 0.63 -0.24
CA ILE A 108 -4.63 0.29 -1.39
C ILE A 108 -4.04 -1.12 -1.22
N GLY A 109 -3.52 -1.43 -0.03
CA GLY A 109 -2.98 -2.75 0.28
C GLY A 109 -4.03 -3.87 0.27
N ALA A 110 -5.28 -3.57 0.62
CA ALA A 110 -6.40 -4.50 0.53
C ALA A 110 -6.82 -4.74 -0.92
N LEU A 111 -7.02 -3.67 -1.70
CA LEU A 111 -7.34 -3.74 -3.13
C LEU A 111 -6.30 -4.55 -3.91
N SER A 112 -5.02 -4.48 -3.55
CA SER A 112 -3.96 -5.26 -4.20
C SER A 112 -4.04 -6.77 -3.94
N ARG A 113 -4.86 -7.22 -2.98
CA ARG A 113 -5.07 -8.65 -2.66
C ARG A 113 -6.36 -9.20 -3.26
N PHE A 114 -7.20 -8.32 -3.80
CA PHE A 114 -8.50 -8.68 -4.37
C PHE A 114 -8.31 -8.94 -5.86
N ASP A 115 -8.91 -10.00 -6.37
CA ASP A 115 -8.80 -10.36 -7.79
C ASP A 115 -9.76 -9.59 -8.71
N ASP A 116 -10.61 -8.74 -8.12
CA ASP A 116 -11.58 -7.90 -8.81
C ASP A 116 -10.93 -7.00 -9.87
N LEU A 117 -11.51 -7.01 -11.08
CA LEU A 117 -11.07 -6.19 -12.21
C LEU A 117 -11.10 -4.69 -11.89
N ARG A 118 -12.06 -4.24 -11.09
CA ARG A 118 -12.25 -2.84 -10.72
C ARG A 118 -11.12 -2.31 -9.85
N SER A 119 -10.46 -3.17 -9.08
CA SER A 119 -9.34 -2.80 -8.21
C SER A 119 -8.23 -2.05 -8.96
N THR A 120 -7.94 -2.43 -10.21
CA THR A 120 -6.91 -1.77 -11.01
C THR A 120 -7.23 -0.30 -11.26
N LYS A 121 -8.46 0.02 -11.67
CA LYS A 121 -8.90 1.39 -11.92
C LYS A 121 -8.94 2.22 -10.64
N ILE A 122 -9.38 1.61 -9.53
CA ILE A 122 -9.40 2.26 -8.21
C ILE A 122 -7.98 2.59 -7.76
N LEU A 123 -7.01 1.68 -7.96
CA LEU A 123 -5.61 1.91 -7.61
C LEU A 123 -4.98 3.05 -8.44
N MET A 124 -5.31 3.16 -9.73
CA MET A 124 -4.89 4.30 -10.57
C MET A 124 -5.50 5.62 -10.05
N ALA A 125 -6.78 5.61 -9.68
CA ALA A 125 -7.44 6.78 -9.09
C ALA A 125 -6.84 7.16 -7.72
N ALA A 126 -6.48 6.18 -6.88
CA ALA A 126 -5.82 6.40 -5.60
C ALA A 126 -4.42 7.03 -5.77
N TYR A 127 -3.67 6.63 -6.80
CA TYR A 127 -2.40 7.26 -7.16
C TYR A 127 -2.58 8.73 -7.54
N GLN A 128 -3.56 9.03 -8.40
CA GLN A 128 -3.82 10.40 -8.88
C GLN A 128 -4.32 11.32 -7.76
N SER A 129 -5.15 10.78 -6.85
CA SER A 129 -5.71 11.49 -5.69
C SER A 129 -4.83 11.43 -4.44
N ALA A 130 -3.57 11.00 -4.56
CA ALA A 130 -2.66 10.84 -3.43
C ALA A 130 -2.35 12.13 -2.68
N HIS A 131 -2.54 13.30 -3.31
CA HIS A 131 -2.36 14.61 -2.68
C HIS A 131 -3.45 14.96 -1.65
N GLY A 132 -4.52 14.16 -1.55
CA GLY A 132 -5.67 14.44 -0.70
C GLY A 132 -6.76 15.23 -1.43
N ARG A 133 -7.66 15.88 -0.69
CA ARG A 133 -8.61 16.83 -1.28
C ARG A 133 -7.86 18.05 -1.78
N LYS A 134 -8.14 18.48 -3.02
CA LYS A 134 -7.62 19.74 -3.53
C LYS A 134 -8.22 20.87 -2.70
N SER A 135 -7.47 21.95 -2.50
CA SER A 135 -8.00 23.16 -1.87
C SER A 135 -9.19 23.77 -2.61
N THR A 136 -9.33 23.44 -3.91
CA THR A 136 -10.46 23.82 -4.76
C THR A 136 -11.71 22.96 -4.56
N ASP A 137 -11.59 21.80 -3.91
CA ASP A 137 -12.74 20.93 -3.66
C ASP A 137 -13.64 21.60 -2.62
N ALA A 138 -14.95 21.60 -2.87
CA ALA A 138 -15.92 22.15 -1.94
C ALA A 138 -15.72 21.53 -0.54
N ALA A 139 -15.62 22.40 0.47
CA ALA A 139 -15.52 21.97 1.85
C ALA A 139 -16.67 20.99 2.15
N PRO A 140 -16.42 19.90 2.89
CA PRO A 140 -17.49 18.99 3.25
C PRO A 140 -18.58 19.80 4.00
N PRO A 141 -19.87 19.52 3.75
CA PRO A 141 -20.94 20.19 4.48
C PRO A 141 -20.65 20.04 5.96
N LYS A 142 -20.58 21.17 6.68
CA LYS A 142 -20.39 21.14 8.12
C LYS A 142 -21.51 20.27 8.70
N PRO A 143 -21.21 19.24 9.51
CA PRO A 143 -22.26 18.49 10.15
C PRO A 143 -23.12 19.50 10.91
N ASP A 144 -24.43 19.47 10.64
CA ASP A 144 -25.42 20.36 11.23
C ASP A 144 -25.57 19.98 12.71
N LEU A 145 -24.54 20.30 13.49
CA LEU A 145 -24.49 20.09 14.92
C LEU A 145 -25.43 21.12 15.53
N GLY A 146 -26.71 20.80 15.59
CA GLY A 146 -27.75 21.53 16.30
C GLY A 146 -27.51 21.56 17.82
N VAL A 147 -26.37 22.08 18.26
CA VAL A 147 -26.00 22.25 19.66
C VAL A 147 -25.91 23.73 19.98
N VAL A 148 -26.95 24.20 20.67
CA VAL A 148 -27.07 25.51 21.32
C VAL A 148 -26.04 25.59 22.47
N PRO A 149 -25.14 26.58 22.51
CA PRO A 149 -24.30 26.78 23.69
C PRO A 149 -25.04 27.63 24.71
N ALA A 150 -25.49 27.01 25.80
CA ALA A 150 -25.93 27.72 26.99
C ALA A 150 -24.99 27.39 28.16
N GLY A 151 -24.11 28.33 28.50
CA GLY A 151 -23.60 28.49 29.86
C GLY A 151 -22.15 28.04 30.15
N ALA A 152 -21.38 29.04 30.60
CA ALA A 152 -20.36 28.98 31.65
C ALA A 152 -18.95 28.44 31.34
N GLY A 153 -18.03 29.41 31.11
CA GLY A 153 -16.78 29.51 31.87
C GLY A 153 -15.60 28.63 31.43
N ALA A 154 -14.92 28.99 30.34
CA ALA A 154 -13.62 28.42 29.99
C ALA A 154 -12.46 29.26 30.59
N PRO A 155 -11.46 28.64 31.26
CA PRO A 155 -10.27 29.32 31.75
C PRO A 155 -9.33 29.72 30.60
N PRO A 156 -8.43 30.71 30.79
CA PRO A 156 -7.56 31.22 29.74
C PRO A 156 -6.54 30.16 29.31
N SER A 157 -6.73 29.58 28.14
CA SER A 157 -5.76 28.66 27.52
C SER A 157 -4.59 29.46 26.96
N ARG A 158 -3.40 29.01 27.34
CA ARG A 158 -2.08 29.55 26.99
C ARG A 158 -1.92 29.56 25.46
N LYS A 159 -1.74 30.75 24.87
CA LYS A 159 -1.35 30.96 23.46
C LYS A 159 0.06 30.39 23.22
N GLY A 160 0.17 29.08 23.05
CA GLY A 160 1.35 28.44 22.47
C GLY A 160 1.03 28.12 21.01
N ALA A 161 1.85 28.63 20.09
CA ALA A 161 1.75 28.49 18.64
C ALA A 161 2.03 27.05 18.16
N PHE A 162 1.32 26.07 18.71
CA PHE A 162 1.11 24.81 18.03
C PHE A 162 -0.15 25.01 17.20
N GLU A 163 0.00 25.07 15.88
CA GLU A 163 -1.11 24.96 14.94
C GLU A 163 -1.93 23.71 15.32
N GLN A 164 -3.01 23.94 16.06
CA GLN A 164 -3.94 22.90 16.42
C GLN A 164 -4.66 22.59 15.11
N PHE A 165 -4.19 21.54 14.42
CA PHE A 165 -4.85 20.99 13.24
C PHE A 165 -6.35 20.91 13.54
N ASP A 166 -7.15 21.70 12.83
CA ASP A 166 -8.60 21.63 12.98
C ASP A 166 -9.03 20.23 12.51
N MET A 167 -9.23 19.33 13.46
CA MET A 167 -9.63 17.95 13.16
C MET A 167 -11.01 17.89 12.49
N LYS A 168 -11.80 18.99 12.49
CA LYS A 168 -13.12 19.07 11.87
C LYS A 168 -13.03 19.54 10.41
N SER A 169 -12.13 20.46 10.10
CA SER A 169 -11.73 20.77 8.72
C SER A 169 -10.28 20.32 8.52
N GLY A 170 -10.10 19.03 8.29
CA GLY A 170 -8.77 18.43 8.15
C GLY A 170 -7.87 19.21 7.17
N PRO A 171 -6.55 19.22 7.40
CA PRO A 171 -5.60 19.95 6.54
C PRO A 171 -5.88 19.61 5.08
N THR A 172 -6.05 20.63 4.25
CA THR A 172 -6.29 20.45 2.81
C THR A 172 -5.01 19.91 2.19
N GLY A 173 -4.97 18.59 2.07
CA GLY A 173 -3.86 17.84 1.47
C GLY A 173 -2.96 17.16 2.51
N TYR A 174 -2.29 16.10 2.06
CA TYR A 174 -1.29 15.43 2.88
C TYR A 174 0.06 16.13 2.80
N PRO A 175 0.88 16.03 3.85
CA PRO A 175 2.30 16.32 3.74
C PRO A 175 2.93 15.54 2.57
N PRO A 176 3.90 16.13 1.85
CA PRO A 176 4.46 15.54 0.63
C PRO A 176 5.02 14.13 0.84
N GLU A 177 5.59 13.83 2.01
CA GLU A 177 6.10 12.49 2.34
C GLU A 177 4.99 11.42 2.35
N TRP A 178 3.79 11.77 2.79
CA TRP A 178 2.63 10.88 2.75
C TRP A 178 2.10 10.72 1.33
N VAL A 179 2.13 11.78 0.52
CA VAL A 179 1.75 11.72 -0.89
C VAL A 179 2.65 10.74 -1.64
N SER A 180 3.97 10.86 -1.48
CA SER A 180 4.95 9.94 -2.07
C SER A 180 4.76 8.51 -1.56
N ALA A 181 4.55 8.31 -0.25
CA ALA A 181 4.28 6.97 0.30
C ALA A 181 3.02 6.31 -0.28
N ILE A 182 1.93 7.07 -0.42
CA ILE A 182 0.67 6.60 -1.03
C ILE A 182 0.89 6.25 -2.51
N ARG A 183 1.59 7.10 -3.28
CA ARG A 183 1.93 6.85 -4.69
C ARG A 183 2.79 5.61 -4.86
N CYS A 184 3.85 5.46 -4.07
CA CYS A 184 4.71 4.26 -4.05
C CYS A 184 3.88 3.01 -3.75
N ARG A 185 3.02 3.06 -2.74
CA ARG A 185 2.16 1.93 -2.36
C ARG A 185 1.16 1.56 -3.45
N ALA A 186 0.57 2.55 -4.12
CA ALA A 186 -0.36 2.35 -5.24
C ALA A 186 0.35 1.75 -6.45
N ALA A 187 1.54 2.25 -6.81
CA ALA A 187 2.35 1.72 -7.91
C ALA A 187 2.75 0.25 -7.68
N GLU A 188 3.18 -0.10 -6.47
CA GLU A 188 3.49 -1.48 -6.11
C GLU A 188 2.25 -2.38 -6.09
N ALA A 189 1.09 -1.85 -5.66
CA ALA A 189 -0.18 -2.56 -5.66
C ALA A 189 -0.66 -2.86 -7.08
N LEU A 190 -0.55 -1.90 -8.01
CA LEU A 190 -0.82 -2.08 -9.44
C LEU A 190 0.05 -3.19 -10.04
N GLY A 191 1.33 -3.25 -9.64
CA GLY A 191 2.23 -4.31 -10.05
C GLY A 191 1.71 -5.72 -9.77
N LYS A 192 0.96 -5.89 -8.67
CA LYS A 192 0.41 -7.19 -8.24
C LYS A 192 -0.87 -7.59 -8.96
N THR A 193 -1.60 -6.65 -9.57
CA THR A 193 -2.87 -7.00 -10.24
C THR A 193 -2.65 -7.74 -11.55
N ASN A 194 -1.41 -7.73 -12.07
CA ASN A 194 -0.98 -8.40 -13.29
C ASN A 194 -1.87 -8.06 -14.52
N ARG A 195 -2.32 -6.80 -14.63
CA ARG A 195 -3.16 -6.33 -15.74
C ARG A 195 -2.34 -5.52 -16.75
N PRO A 196 -2.64 -5.61 -18.06
CA PRO A 196 -1.93 -4.83 -19.08
C PRO A 196 -2.16 -3.32 -18.93
N GLU A 197 -3.35 -2.90 -18.47
CA GLU A 197 -3.65 -1.50 -18.15
C GLU A 197 -2.74 -0.95 -17.05
N ALA A 198 -2.49 -1.76 -16.00
CA ALA A 198 -1.57 -1.42 -14.92
C ALA A 198 -0.13 -1.30 -15.43
N ALA A 199 0.33 -2.22 -16.29
CA ALA A 199 1.67 -2.16 -16.87
C ALA A 199 1.89 -0.87 -17.68
N LYS A 200 0.92 -0.47 -18.52
CA LYS A 200 0.98 0.79 -19.28
C LYS A 200 1.05 2.01 -18.36
N PHE A 201 0.24 2.03 -17.30
CA PHE A 201 0.25 3.11 -16.31
C PHE A 201 1.55 3.17 -15.50
N LEU A 202 2.13 2.02 -15.16
CA LEU A 202 3.43 1.99 -14.48
C LEU A 202 4.57 2.40 -15.42
N ALA A 203 4.46 2.11 -16.72
CA ALA A 203 5.42 2.55 -17.74
C ALA A 203 5.45 4.08 -17.87
N THR A 204 4.29 4.75 -17.81
CA THR A 204 4.22 6.22 -17.81
C THR A 204 4.88 6.80 -16.56
N ILE A 205 4.61 6.23 -15.37
CA ILE A 205 5.23 6.68 -14.11
C ILE A 205 6.74 6.45 -14.10
N ALA A 206 7.22 5.30 -14.57
CA ALA A 206 8.65 4.98 -14.58
C ALA A 206 9.45 5.87 -15.57
N GLY A 207 8.76 6.47 -16.56
CA GLY A 207 9.35 7.34 -17.58
C GLY A 207 9.64 6.65 -18.91
N GLY A 208 9.02 5.49 -19.18
CA GLY A 208 9.12 4.80 -20.48
C GLY A 208 8.30 5.47 -21.58
N ALA A 209 7.21 6.17 -21.23
CA ALA A 209 6.24 6.71 -22.19
C ALA A 209 6.52 8.15 -22.70
N GLY A 210 7.73 8.70 -22.50
CA GLY A 210 8.09 10.07 -22.89
C GLY A 210 7.70 11.14 -21.86
N ALA A 211 8.48 12.23 -21.80
CA ALA A 211 8.33 13.29 -20.78
C ALA A 211 7.00 14.05 -20.88
N ASP A 212 6.37 14.07 -22.06
CA ASP A 212 5.14 14.83 -22.33
C ASP A 212 3.88 14.21 -21.70
N VAL A 213 3.97 12.99 -21.16
CA VAL A 213 2.88 12.27 -20.47
C VAL A 213 3.18 12.13 -18.97
N ALA A 214 4.13 12.90 -18.44
CA ALA A 214 4.49 12.85 -17.03
C ALA A 214 3.26 13.19 -16.16
N MET A 215 2.94 12.29 -15.24
CA MET A 215 1.84 12.47 -14.31
C MET A 215 2.33 13.25 -13.09
N ASP A 216 1.44 14.00 -12.42
CA ASP A 216 1.79 14.68 -11.18
C ASP A 216 2.48 13.73 -10.19
N GLY A 217 3.71 14.06 -9.78
CA GLY A 217 4.53 13.24 -8.89
C GLY A 217 5.40 12.17 -9.52
N SER A 218 5.40 12.01 -10.85
CA SER A 218 6.29 11.07 -11.54
C SER A 218 7.74 11.55 -11.60
N ASP A 219 8.01 12.78 -11.17
CA ASP A 219 9.34 13.35 -10.97
C ASP A 219 10.02 12.80 -9.70
N ASP A 220 9.25 12.28 -8.74
CA ASP A 220 9.79 11.68 -7.53
C ASP A 220 10.49 10.34 -7.84
N ARG A 221 11.80 10.31 -7.57
CA ARG A 221 12.66 9.14 -7.80
C ARG A 221 12.15 7.89 -7.08
N ASP A 222 11.61 8.01 -5.87
CA ASP A 222 11.11 6.86 -5.11
C ASP A 222 9.86 6.26 -5.75
N VAL A 223 8.99 7.11 -6.29
CA VAL A 223 7.77 6.70 -6.99
C VAL A 223 8.11 6.00 -8.31
N ARG A 224 9.10 6.52 -9.05
CA ARG A 224 9.62 5.86 -10.27
C ARG A 224 10.22 4.49 -9.98
N LEU A 225 11.03 4.37 -8.92
CA LEU A 225 11.59 3.08 -8.47
C LEU A 225 10.48 2.12 -8.05
N ALA A 226 9.46 2.59 -7.34
CA ALA A 226 8.29 1.78 -6.97
C ALA A 226 7.53 1.30 -8.21
N ALA A 227 7.39 2.14 -9.25
CA ALA A 227 6.77 1.76 -10.51
C ALA A 227 7.58 0.69 -11.26
N VAL A 228 8.92 0.81 -11.30
CA VAL A 228 9.82 -0.23 -11.85
C VAL A 228 9.68 -1.54 -11.07
N ARG A 229 9.62 -1.49 -9.73
CA ARG A 229 9.34 -2.68 -8.91
C ARG A 229 7.96 -3.28 -9.20
N GLY A 230 6.97 -2.44 -9.47
CA GLY A 230 5.63 -2.85 -9.90
C GLY A 230 5.66 -3.55 -11.24
N LEU A 231 6.31 -2.97 -12.25
CA LEU A 231 6.49 -3.56 -13.59
C LEU A 231 7.18 -4.91 -13.51
N GLY A 232 8.23 -5.04 -12.71
CA GLY A 232 8.92 -6.32 -12.49
C GLY A 232 8.04 -7.43 -11.89
N LYS A 233 6.87 -7.09 -11.32
CA LYS A 233 5.88 -8.06 -10.82
C LYS A 233 4.72 -8.30 -11.81
N CYS A 234 4.54 -7.42 -12.80
CA CYS A 234 3.57 -7.60 -13.86
C CYS A 234 4.09 -8.61 -14.88
N ARG A 235 3.54 -9.82 -14.87
CA ARG A 235 3.82 -10.89 -15.84
C ARG A 235 3.06 -10.67 -17.15
N GLN A 236 3.26 -9.51 -17.76
CA GLN A 236 2.72 -9.15 -19.06
C GLN A 236 3.86 -8.79 -20.02
N PRO A 237 3.78 -9.13 -21.31
CA PRO A 237 4.84 -8.79 -22.26
C PRO A 237 5.05 -7.28 -22.38
N GLU A 238 3.99 -6.48 -22.20
CA GLU A 238 4.05 -5.02 -22.15
C GLU A 238 4.94 -4.50 -21.02
N ALA A 239 5.03 -5.22 -19.89
CA ALA A 239 5.90 -4.84 -18.79
C ALA A 239 7.38 -5.00 -19.15
N VAL A 240 7.74 -6.03 -19.91
CA VAL A 240 9.11 -6.25 -20.40
C VAL A 240 9.50 -5.18 -21.43
N ALA A 241 8.58 -4.84 -22.34
CA ALA A 241 8.78 -3.74 -23.28
C ALA A 241 8.99 -2.40 -22.53
N ALA A 242 8.12 -2.08 -21.57
CA ALA A 242 8.22 -0.87 -20.76
C ALA A 242 9.53 -0.80 -19.95
N LEU A 243 9.95 -1.91 -19.31
CA LEU A 243 11.24 -1.95 -18.60
C LEU A 243 12.42 -1.75 -19.56
N THR A 244 12.35 -2.27 -20.77
CA THR A 244 13.40 -2.07 -21.79
C THR A 244 13.49 -0.60 -22.21
N GLU A 245 12.36 0.07 -22.40
CA GLU A 245 12.30 1.52 -22.68
C GLU A 245 12.85 2.35 -21.51
N VAL A 246 12.50 2.00 -20.27
CA VAL A 246 13.05 2.66 -19.07
C VAL A 246 14.56 2.45 -18.98
N LEU A 247 15.06 1.25 -19.27
CA LEU A 247 16.50 0.95 -19.28
C LEU A 247 17.23 1.81 -20.31
N GLN A 248 16.64 1.96 -21.50
CA GLN A 248 17.19 2.81 -22.57
C GLN A 248 17.20 4.29 -22.16
N ALA A 249 16.10 4.80 -21.60
CA ALA A 249 15.99 6.20 -21.18
C ALA A 249 16.94 6.57 -20.02
N GLU A 250 17.26 5.61 -19.14
CA GLU A 250 18.14 5.83 -17.99
C GLU A 250 19.63 5.55 -18.30
N ALA A 251 19.94 4.84 -19.40
CA ALA A 251 21.31 4.59 -19.83
C ALA A 251 22.10 5.90 -20.04
N ASP A 252 21.45 6.94 -20.57
CA ASP A 252 22.07 8.24 -20.79
C ASP A 252 22.25 9.05 -19.48
N LYS A 253 21.30 8.91 -18.54
CA LYS A 253 21.28 9.67 -17.28
C LYS A 253 22.20 9.09 -16.19
N LYS A 254 22.66 7.85 -16.36
CA LYS A 254 23.54 7.14 -15.42
C LYS A 254 22.95 6.95 -14.00
N ASP A 255 21.62 6.89 -13.84
CA ASP A 255 21.03 6.51 -12.54
C ASP A 255 21.20 5.01 -12.32
N THR A 256 22.29 4.64 -11.64
CA THR A 256 22.66 3.26 -11.36
C THR A 256 21.60 2.49 -10.58
N ALA A 257 20.82 3.19 -9.73
CA ALA A 257 19.76 2.55 -8.95
C ALA A 257 18.58 2.16 -9.86
N MET A 258 18.15 3.06 -10.75
CA MET A 258 17.11 2.77 -11.74
C MET A 258 17.56 1.67 -12.71
N ILE A 259 18.76 1.78 -13.28
CA ILE A 259 19.32 0.77 -14.19
C ILE A 259 19.35 -0.61 -13.51
N GLY A 260 19.90 -0.69 -12.29
CA GLY A 260 20.01 -1.95 -11.55
C GLY A 260 18.64 -2.57 -11.23
N ARG A 261 17.65 -1.76 -10.83
CA ARG A 261 16.30 -2.25 -10.53
C ARG A 261 15.54 -2.68 -11.79
N THR A 262 15.65 -1.92 -12.87
CA THR A 262 15.03 -2.25 -14.16
C THR A 262 15.62 -3.55 -14.73
N HIS A 263 16.94 -3.70 -14.68
CA HIS A 263 17.63 -4.93 -15.06
C HIS A 263 17.18 -6.12 -14.22
N GLN A 264 17.11 -5.98 -12.89
CA GLN A 264 16.57 -7.04 -12.02
C GLN A 264 15.14 -7.43 -12.39
N GLY A 265 14.28 -6.47 -12.71
CA GLY A 265 12.92 -6.73 -13.19
C GLY A 265 12.88 -7.51 -14.50
N LEU A 266 13.72 -7.15 -15.47
CA LEU A 266 13.85 -7.84 -16.76
C LEU A 266 14.34 -9.29 -16.59
N VAL A 267 15.36 -9.50 -15.75
CA VAL A 267 15.88 -10.84 -15.43
C VAL A 267 14.79 -11.66 -14.73
N HIS A 268 14.05 -11.08 -13.79
CA HIS A 268 12.98 -11.77 -13.06
C HIS A 268 11.83 -12.19 -13.99
N LEU A 269 11.38 -11.32 -14.89
CA LEU A 269 10.26 -11.62 -15.79
C LEU A 269 10.62 -12.60 -16.91
N THR A 270 11.84 -12.52 -17.43
CA THR A 270 12.26 -13.34 -18.58
C THR A 270 13.04 -14.59 -18.20
N GLY A 271 13.58 -14.66 -16.98
CA GLY A 271 14.50 -15.70 -16.52
C GLY A 271 15.88 -15.65 -17.19
N LYS A 272 16.16 -14.68 -18.07
CA LYS A 272 17.41 -14.57 -18.81
C LYS A 272 18.42 -13.70 -18.06
N LYS A 273 19.63 -14.22 -17.84
CA LYS A 273 20.74 -13.50 -17.19
C LYS A 273 21.60 -12.77 -18.23
N LEU A 274 21.05 -11.73 -18.85
CA LEU A 274 21.74 -10.89 -19.84
C LEU A 274 22.38 -9.68 -19.14
N PRO A 275 23.38 -9.01 -19.74
CA PRO A 275 23.90 -7.74 -19.22
C PRO A 275 22.82 -6.64 -19.20
N ALA A 276 23.04 -5.57 -18.43
CA ALA A 276 22.15 -4.40 -18.39
C ALA A 276 22.30 -3.49 -19.62
N ASP A 277 22.41 -4.08 -20.82
CA ASP A 277 22.56 -3.37 -22.09
C ASP A 277 21.20 -3.22 -22.79
N PRO A 278 20.72 -1.98 -23.05
CA PRO A 278 19.43 -1.75 -23.69
C PRO A 278 19.28 -2.43 -25.07
N ALA A 279 20.36 -2.48 -25.87
CA ALA A 279 20.31 -3.07 -27.21
C ALA A 279 20.02 -4.58 -27.14
N THR A 280 20.74 -5.29 -26.27
CA THR A 280 20.53 -6.72 -26.02
C THR A 280 19.09 -7.03 -25.57
N TRP A 281 18.49 -6.21 -24.69
CA TRP A 281 17.11 -6.42 -24.24
C TRP A 281 16.08 -6.10 -25.32
N LYS A 282 16.35 -5.13 -26.20
CA LYS A 282 15.47 -4.80 -27.33
C LYS A 282 15.36 -5.95 -28.33
N GLU A 283 16.47 -6.66 -28.60
CA GLU A 283 16.46 -7.86 -29.43
C GLU A 283 15.60 -8.97 -28.81
N VAL A 284 15.64 -9.15 -27.49
CA VAL A 284 14.79 -10.11 -26.77
C VAL A 284 13.31 -9.75 -26.90
N VAL A 285 12.96 -8.47 -26.83
CA VAL A 285 11.58 -8.02 -27.02
C VAL A 285 11.12 -8.24 -28.46
N GLN A 286 11.96 -7.95 -29.45
CA GLN A 286 11.66 -8.14 -30.87
C GLN A 286 11.53 -9.62 -31.27
N ALA A 287 12.30 -10.51 -30.65
CA ALA A 287 12.24 -11.95 -30.87
C ALA A 287 10.97 -12.62 -30.29
N GLY A 288 10.16 -11.88 -29.54
CA GLY A 288 9.03 -12.40 -28.79
C GLY A 288 9.42 -12.75 -27.36
N VAL A 289 8.77 -12.08 -26.40
CA VAL A 289 9.04 -12.28 -24.98
C VAL A 289 8.35 -13.56 -24.50
N VAL A 290 9.15 -14.54 -24.10
CA VAL A 290 8.68 -15.67 -23.29
C VAL A 290 8.82 -15.28 -21.82
N ILE A 291 7.68 -15.13 -21.15
CA ILE A 291 7.65 -14.84 -19.71
C ILE A 291 8.01 -16.13 -18.98
N ALA A 292 9.00 -16.05 -18.08
CA ALA A 292 9.38 -17.18 -17.26
C ALA A 292 8.18 -17.65 -16.40
N PRO A 293 8.05 -18.95 -16.10
CA PRO A 293 7.07 -19.42 -15.13
C PRO A 293 7.32 -18.82 -13.74
N GLU A 294 6.29 -18.80 -12.88
CA GLU A 294 6.48 -18.33 -11.51
C GLU A 294 7.56 -19.17 -10.81
N PRO A 295 8.56 -18.54 -10.16
CA PRO A 295 9.49 -19.30 -9.36
C PRO A 295 8.68 -20.03 -8.31
N THR A 296 8.87 -21.34 -8.23
CA THR A 296 8.21 -22.12 -7.20
C THR A 296 8.77 -21.72 -5.84
N TRP A 297 8.05 -22.02 -4.77
CA TRP A 297 8.55 -21.76 -3.42
C TRP A 297 9.89 -22.48 -3.15
N PHE A 298 10.13 -23.63 -3.81
CA PHE A 298 11.42 -24.33 -3.76
C PHE A 298 12.54 -23.51 -4.40
N ASP A 299 12.30 -22.91 -5.57
CA ASP A 299 13.29 -22.06 -6.24
C ASP A 299 13.66 -20.87 -5.37
N MET A 300 12.66 -20.22 -4.76
CA MET A 300 12.88 -19.11 -3.83
C MET A 300 13.67 -19.52 -2.58
N ALA A 301 13.43 -20.73 -2.05
CA ALA A 301 14.17 -21.26 -0.90
C ALA A 301 15.63 -21.56 -1.24
N ILE A 302 15.88 -22.13 -2.43
CA ILE A 302 17.22 -22.44 -2.93
C ILE A 302 18.02 -21.14 -3.19
N GLU A 303 17.41 -20.14 -3.83
CA GLU A 303 18.04 -18.83 -4.04
C GLU A 303 18.38 -18.14 -2.70
N SER A 304 17.47 -18.23 -1.73
CA SER A 304 17.70 -17.68 -0.39
C SER A 304 18.86 -18.40 0.31
N ALA A 305 18.93 -19.72 0.23
CA ALA A 305 20.01 -20.51 0.85
C ALA A 305 21.39 -20.18 0.24
N MET A 306 21.48 -20.09 -1.10
CA MET A 306 22.72 -19.72 -1.78
C MET A 306 23.22 -18.30 -1.44
N PHE A 307 22.32 -17.39 -1.06
CA PHE A 307 22.70 -16.05 -0.62
C PHE A 307 23.38 -16.05 0.76
N TRP A 308 22.96 -16.95 1.67
CA TRP A 308 23.54 -17.05 3.02
C TRP A 308 24.85 -17.83 3.08
N GLU A 309 25.17 -18.62 2.05
CA GLU A 309 26.44 -19.36 1.96
C GLU A 309 27.62 -18.51 1.42
N LYS A 310 27.36 -17.28 0.97
CA LYS A 310 28.39 -16.34 0.50
C LYS A 310 28.77 -15.34 1.59
#